data_AF-A0A2R5LFK8-F1
#
_entry.id   AF-A0A2R5LFK8-F1
#
_cell.length_a   1.000
_cell.length_b   1.000
_cell.length_c   1.000
_cell.angle_alpha   90.00
_cell.angle_beta   90.00
_cell.angle_gamma   90.00
#
_symmetry.space_group_name_H-M   'P 1'
#
loop_
_entity.id
_entity.type
_entity.pdbx_description
1 polymer ?
#
loop_
_entity_poly.entity_id
_entity_poly.type
_entity_poly.pdbx_seq_one_letter_code
_entity_poly.pdbx_strand_id
1 'polypeptide(L)'
;DQTLWAYRTCQREGKNQELVKKWMNWELPNDAETHCYVKCVWINLGSYDNKKGSIKIDKVKKQFSSRNLEIPAGLNEIGGSTSGSCEDVYKKTIAFFKNEKTNLQKAYYGTKEESNNWYSKNPETKPKGVKISAFCKDKNREGGKEGTCKHACSMYYYRLVDEDNLVIPFRKLPGISEPDLKECRDAASTKTGCKVADEIYECLDNANSKGFRDALKNPKRPLMRRNNK
;
A
#
# COMPACT_ATOMS: atom_id res chain seq x y z
N ASP A 1 -0.47 8.59 -4.53
CA ASP A 1 -0.27 8.27 -3.09
C ASP A 1 -0.28 6.78 -2.78
N GLN A 2 -1.30 6.04 -3.22
CA GLN A 2 -1.43 4.59 -2.98
C GLN A 2 -0.22 3.76 -3.45
N THR A 3 0.31 3.96 -4.66
CA THR A 3 1.49 3.21 -5.15
C THR A 3 2.74 3.49 -4.32
N LEU A 4 2.98 4.76 -3.94
CA LEU A 4 4.07 5.15 -3.05
C LEU A 4 3.93 4.46 -1.68
N TRP A 5 2.72 4.39 -1.13
CA TRP A 5 2.47 3.66 0.10
C TRP A 5 2.78 2.16 -0.04
N ALA A 6 2.36 1.52 -1.13
CA ALA A 6 2.62 0.10 -1.37
C ALA A 6 4.13 -0.20 -1.38
N TYR A 7 4.92 0.55 -2.17
CA TYR A 7 6.37 0.39 -2.22
C TYR A 7 7.03 0.64 -0.87
N ARG A 8 6.69 1.75 -0.18
CA ARG A 8 7.30 2.11 1.10
C ARG A 8 6.94 1.13 2.21
N THR A 9 5.74 0.58 2.20
CA THR A 9 5.33 -0.43 3.18
C THR A 9 6.13 -1.70 3.01
N CYS A 10 6.26 -2.21 1.78
CA CYS A 10 7.03 -3.43 1.52
C CYS A 10 8.54 -3.23 1.75
N GLN A 11 9.10 -2.07 1.40
CA GLN A 11 10.51 -1.75 1.69
C GLN A 11 10.83 -1.73 3.19
N ARG A 12 9.87 -1.37 4.05
CA ARG A 12 10.05 -1.35 5.51
C ARG A 12 10.08 -2.74 6.13
N GLU A 13 9.53 -3.74 5.45
CA GLU A 13 9.63 -5.13 5.86
C GLU A 13 10.99 -5.75 5.50
N GLY A 14 11.74 -5.09 4.59
CA GLY A 14 13.10 -5.46 4.25
C GLY A 14 14.04 -5.36 5.44
N LYS A 15 14.79 -6.45 5.66
CA LYS A 15 15.81 -6.59 6.70
C LYS A 15 17.17 -6.15 6.16
N ASN A 16 17.47 -6.44 4.89
CA ASN A 16 18.74 -6.08 4.25
C ASN A 16 18.66 -4.71 3.57
N GLN A 17 19.39 -3.72 4.11
CA GLN A 17 19.38 -2.36 3.59
C GLN A 17 19.96 -2.21 2.18
N GLU A 18 20.88 -3.09 1.77
CA GLU A 18 21.43 -3.06 0.40
C GLU A 18 20.41 -3.56 -0.61
N LEU A 19 19.59 -4.56 -0.25
CA LEU A 19 18.46 -4.99 -1.10
C LEU A 19 17.41 -3.88 -1.21
N VAL A 20 17.08 -3.19 -0.12
CA VAL A 20 16.14 -2.06 -0.13
C VAL A 20 16.60 -0.95 -1.09
N LYS A 21 17.89 -0.63 -1.12
CA LYS A 21 18.45 0.34 -2.09
C LYS A 21 18.26 -0.12 -3.53
N LYS A 22 18.51 -1.41 -3.83
CA LYS A 22 18.26 -1.99 -5.16
C LYS A 22 16.78 -1.91 -5.54
N TRP A 23 15.87 -2.25 -4.62
CA TRP A 23 14.42 -2.16 -4.88
C TRP A 23 13.97 -0.72 -5.17
N MET A 24 14.55 0.27 -4.50
CA MET A 24 14.28 1.69 -4.78
C MET A 24 14.70 2.11 -6.19
N ASN A 25 15.71 1.45 -6.76
CA ASN A 25 16.17 1.63 -8.14
C ASN A 25 15.49 0.69 -9.15
N TRP A 26 14.43 -0.01 -8.71
CA TRP A 26 13.71 -0.99 -9.53
C TRP A 26 14.64 -2.11 -10.01
N GLU A 27 15.58 -2.52 -9.16
CA GLU A 27 16.42 -3.69 -9.33
C GLU A 27 15.94 -4.78 -8.37
N LEU A 28 15.56 -5.92 -8.94
CA LEU A 28 14.93 -7.02 -8.21
C LEU A 28 15.80 -8.29 -8.33
N PRO A 29 16.88 -8.41 -7.53
CA PRO A 29 17.74 -9.59 -7.54
C PRO A 29 16.98 -10.88 -7.15
N ASN A 30 17.55 -12.02 -7.53
CA ASN A 30 16.94 -13.34 -7.28
C ASN A 30 17.35 -13.87 -5.89
N ASP A 31 16.71 -13.35 -4.85
CA ASP A 31 16.90 -13.78 -3.47
C ASP A 31 15.57 -13.81 -2.71
N ALA A 32 15.50 -14.60 -1.63
CA ALA A 32 14.27 -14.87 -0.89
C ALA A 32 13.61 -13.59 -0.33
N GLU A 33 14.39 -12.57 0.05
CA GLU A 33 13.86 -11.33 0.59
C GLU A 33 13.23 -10.49 -0.53
N THR A 34 13.91 -10.37 -1.67
CA THR A 34 13.38 -9.71 -2.87
C THR A 34 12.13 -10.42 -3.39
N HIS A 35 12.07 -11.75 -3.32
CA HIS A 35 10.87 -12.50 -3.71
C HIS A 35 9.65 -12.05 -2.91
N CYS A 36 9.80 -11.95 -1.58
CA CYS A 36 8.71 -11.51 -0.71
C CYS A 36 8.39 -10.03 -0.87
N TYR A 37 9.38 -9.17 -1.16
CA TYR A 37 9.14 -7.79 -1.53
C TYR A 37 8.23 -7.68 -2.76
N VAL A 38 8.49 -8.44 -3.83
CA VAL A 38 7.68 -8.45 -5.05
C VAL A 38 6.24 -8.89 -4.76
N LYS A 39 6.06 -10.00 -4.03
CA LYS A 39 4.72 -10.46 -3.63
C LYS A 39 3.99 -9.41 -2.78
N CYS A 40 4.68 -8.79 -1.81
CA CYS A 40 4.11 -7.74 -0.97
C CYS A 40 3.61 -6.55 -1.81
N VAL A 41 4.40 -6.11 -2.79
CA VAL A 41 4.02 -4.99 -3.66
C VAL A 41 2.76 -5.35 -4.47
N TRP A 42 2.67 -6.54 -5.05
CA TRP A 42 1.47 -6.97 -5.77
C TRP A 42 0.22 -6.99 -4.88
N ILE A 43 0.34 -7.45 -3.63
CA ILE A 43 -0.75 -7.43 -2.64
C ILE A 43 -1.16 -5.99 -2.32
N ASN A 44 -0.20 -5.13 -1.97
CA ASN A 44 -0.48 -3.75 -1.54
C ASN A 44 -0.95 -2.84 -2.68
N LEU A 45 -0.67 -3.20 -3.94
CA LEU A 45 -1.28 -2.56 -5.11
C LEU A 45 -2.70 -3.08 -5.41
N GLY A 46 -3.20 -4.04 -4.64
CA GLY A 46 -4.53 -4.67 -4.84
C GLY A 46 -4.58 -5.62 -6.04
N SER A 47 -3.42 -5.93 -6.64
CA SER A 47 -3.26 -6.66 -7.90
C SER A 47 -2.94 -8.14 -7.70
N TYR A 48 -2.86 -8.64 -6.46
CA TYR A 48 -2.79 -10.07 -6.15
C TYR A 48 -4.08 -10.52 -5.45
N ASP A 49 -4.59 -11.68 -5.85
CA ASP A 49 -5.68 -12.37 -5.18
C ASP A 49 -5.11 -13.49 -4.31
N ASN A 50 -5.08 -13.29 -2.99
CA ASN A 50 -4.58 -14.30 -2.06
C ASN A 50 -5.47 -15.55 -2.00
N LYS A 51 -6.77 -15.45 -2.33
CA LYS A 51 -7.68 -16.61 -2.32
C LYS A 51 -7.48 -17.47 -3.56
N LYS A 52 -7.32 -16.84 -4.72
CA LYS A 52 -7.08 -17.53 -6.00
C LYS A 52 -5.60 -17.85 -6.26
N GLY A 53 -4.71 -17.25 -5.47
CA GLY A 53 -3.26 -17.36 -5.65
C GLY A 53 -2.79 -16.80 -6.99
N SER A 54 -3.35 -15.69 -7.47
CA SER A 54 -3.09 -15.20 -8.84
C SER A 54 -2.99 -13.68 -8.96
N ILE A 55 -2.31 -13.21 -10.00
CA ILE A 55 -2.30 -11.79 -10.36
C ILE A 55 -3.65 -11.44 -10.98
N LYS A 56 -4.26 -10.33 -10.52
CA LYS A 56 -5.50 -9.78 -11.06
C LYS A 56 -5.19 -9.01 -12.34
N ILE A 57 -5.07 -9.73 -13.45
CA ILE A 57 -4.72 -9.18 -14.77
C ILE A 57 -5.57 -7.98 -15.14
N ASP A 58 -6.88 -8.00 -14.89
CA ASP A 58 -7.77 -6.89 -15.24
C ASP A 58 -7.47 -5.60 -14.47
N LYS A 59 -6.99 -5.71 -13.22
CA LYS A 59 -6.55 -4.55 -12.44
C LYS A 59 -5.27 -3.94 -13.01
N VAL A 60 -4.35 -4.79 -13.47
CA VAL A 60 -3.12 -4.33 -14.15
C VAL A 60 -3.47 -3.68 -15.49
N LYS A 61 -4.33 -4.31 -16.32
CA LYS A 61 -4.85 -3.72 -17.57
C LYS A 61 -5.47 -2.35 -17.31
N LYS A 62 -6.37 -2.25 -16.33
CA LYS A 62 -7.02 -0.99 -15.95
C LYS A 62 -6.01 0.10 -15.56
N GLN A 63 -4.95 -0.25 -14.83
CA GLN A 63 -3.91 0.70 -14.47
C GLN A 63 -3.22 1.28 -15.72
N PHE A 64 -2.80 0.43 -16.66
CA PHE A 64 -2.16 0.89 -17.90
C PHE A 64 -3.10 1.78 -18.72
N SER A 65 -4.35 1.34 -18.92
CA SER A 65 -5.35 2.11 -19.66
C SER A 65 -5.64 3.46 -19.01
N SER A 66 -5.75 3.55 -17.69
CA SER A 66 -5.97 4.83 -16.98
C SER A 66 -4.83 5.84 -17.12
N ARG A 67 -3.67 5.37 -17.58
CA ARG A 67 -2.46 6.15 -17.80
C ARG A 67 -2.21 6.41 -19.28
N ASN A 68 -3.15 6.03 -20.15
CA ASN A 68 -3.04 6.07 -21.60
C ASN A 68 -1.77 5.35 -22.10
N LEU A 69 -1.43 4.23 -21.46
CA LEU A 69 -0.32 3.38 -21.86
C LEU A 69 -0.85 2.14 -22.58
N GLU A 70 -0.07 1.69 -23.56
CA GLU A 70 -0.33 0.42 -24.23
C GLU A 70 -0.28 -0.74 -23.23
N ILE A 71 -1.20 -1.69 -23.36
CA ILE A 71 -1.22 -2.88 -22.51
C ILE A 71 -0.12 -3.81 -23.00
N PRO A 72 0.85 -4.20 -22.14
CA PRO A 72 1.94 -5.06 -22.58
C PRO A 72 1.45 -6.43 -23.05
N ALA A 73 2.02 -6.94 -24.15
CA ALA A 73 1.67 -8.24 -24.71
C ALA A 73 1.88 -9.40 -23.70
N GLY A 74 2.98 -9.36 -22.95
CA GLY A 74 3.32 -10.37 -21.93
C GLY A 74 2.46 -10.32 -20.65
N LEU A 75 1.47 -9.43 -20.56
CA LEU A 75 0.66 -9.31 -19.34
C LEU A 75 -0.17 -10.57 -19.06
N ASN A 76 -0.64 -11.28 -20.07
CA ASN A 76 -1.41 -12.50 -19.85
C ASN A 76 -0.53 -13.65 -19.31
N GLU A 77 0.80 -13.61 -19.55
CA GLU A 77 1.75 -14.65 -19.14
C GLU A 77 1.95 -14.70 -17.63
N ILE A 78 1.81 -13.55 -16.95
CA ILE A 78 1.87 -13.49 -15.48
C ILE A 78 0.53 -13.90 -14.82
N GLY A 79 -0.49 -14.21 -15.62
CA GLY A 79 -1.80 -14.66 -15.18
C GLY A 79 -1.83 -16.13 -14.76
N GLY A 80 -2.99 -16.58 -14.25
CA GLY A 80 -3.15 -17.93 -13.72
C GLY A 80 -2.61 -18.11 -12.29
N SER A 81 -2.78 -19.31 -11.75
CA SER A 81 -2.46 -19.60 -10.35
C SER A 81 -0.95 -19.69 -10.07
N THR A 82 -0.63 -19.49 -8.80
CA THR A 82 0.65 -19.69 -8.14
C THR A 82 0.38 -20.52 -6.89
N SER A 83 1.41 -21.17 -6.35
CA SER A 83 1.44 -21.79 -5.03
C SER A 83 1.21 -20.79 -3.87
N GLY A 84 1.20 -19.49 -4.16
CA GLY A 84 1.15 -18.45 -3.15
C GLY A 84 2.47 -18.20 -2.44
N SER A 85 3.54 -18.94 -2.73
CA SER A 85 4.86 -18.64 -2.16
C SER A 85 5.44 -17.35 -2.74
N CYS A 86 6.35 -16.70 -1.99
CA CYS A 86 7.04 -15.50 -2.50
C CYS A 86 7.84 -15.82 -3.76
N GLU A 87 8.55 -16.95 -3.76
CA GLU A 87 9.42 -17.37 -4.86
C GLU A 87 8.64 -17.61 -6.14
N ASP A 88 7.49 -18.29 -6.07
CA ASP A 88 6.67 -18.59 -7.24
C ASP A 88 6.05 -17.32 -7.85
N VAL A 89 5.55 -16.41 -7.01
CA VAL A 89 5.07 -15.09 -7.47
C VAL A 89 6.20 -14.30 -8.13
N TYR A 90 7.42 -14.32 -7.56
CA TYR A 90 8.58 -13.67 -8.15
C TYR A 90 8.95 -14.28 -9.51
N LYS A 91 9.15 -15.61 -9.57
CA LYS A 91 9.53 -16.32 -10.80
C LYS A 91 8.53 -16.08 -11.92
N LYS A 92 7.24 -16.06 -11.58
CA LYS A 92 6.16 -15.81 -12.54
C LYS A 92 6.15 -14.38 -13.09
N THR A 93 6.60 -13.39 -12.32
CA THR A 93 6.44 -11.97 -12.67
C THR A 93 7.74 -11.26 -13.07
N ILE A 94 8.91 -11.84 -12.78
CA ILE A 94 10.19 -11.16 -12.97
C ILE A 94 10.55 -10.90 -14.44
N ALA A 95 10.23 -11.83 -15.35
CA ALA A 95 10.50 -11.64 -16.78
C ALA A 95 9.68 -10.46 -17.34
N PHE A 96 8.38 -10.45 -17.03
CA PHE A 96 7.50 -9.33 -17.34
C PHE A 96 8.01 -8.01 -16.75
N PHE A 97 8.42 -8.00 -15.48
CA PHE A 97 8.97 -6.79 -14.86
C PHE A 97 10.22 -6.26 -15.58
N LYS A 98 11.14 -7.15 -15.99
CA LYS A 98 12.36 -6.76 -16.69
C LYS A 98 12.06 -6.18 -18.06
N ASN A 99 11.16 -6.81 -18.81
CA ASN A 99 10.76 -6.38 -20.15
C ASN A 99 9.97 -5.07 -20.11
N GLU A 100 9.09 -4.91 -19.11
CA GLU A 100 8.17 -3.78 -18.99
C GLU A 100 8.60 -2.74 -17.96
N LYS A 101 9.87 -2.76 -17.50
CA LYS A 101 10.35 -1.94 -16.38
C LYS A 101 9.93 -0.47 -16.52
N THR A 102 10.22 0.13 -17.67
CA THR A 102 9.92 1.55 -17.94
C THR A 102 8.41 1.81 -17.99
N ASN A 103 7.64 0.90 -18.61
CA ASN A 103 6.19 1.05 -18.72
C ASN A 103 5.51 0.89 -17.37
N LEU A 104 5.97 -0.05 -16.54
CA LEU A 104 5.50 -0.22 -15.16
C LEU A 104 5.84 0.99 -14.29
N GLN A 105 7.04 1.57 -14.44
CA GLN A 105 7.40 2.81 -13.76
C GLN A 105 6.46 3.96 -14.14
N LYS A 106 6.09 4.11 -15.41
CA LYS A 106 5.12 5.13 -15.85
C LYS A 106 3.71 4.82 -15.34
N ALA A 107 3.26 3.58 -15.48
CA ALA A 107 1.93 3.13 -15.10
C ALA A 107 1.66 3.32 -13.60
N TYR A 108 2.66 3.03 -12.75
CA TYR A 108 2.51 3.03 -11.29
C TYR A 108 3.21 4.20 -10.58
N TYR A 109 3.50 5.30 -11.28
CA TYR A 109 4.14 6.50 -10.71
C TYR A 109 5.50 6.19 -10.04
N GLY A 110 6.25 5.25 -10.61
CA GLY A 110 7.51 4.73 -10.11
C GLY A 110 8.71 5.66 -10.30
N THR A 111 8.59 6.72 -11.10
CA THR A 111 9.62 7.76 -11.24
C THR A 111 9.31 8.97 -10.35
N LYS A 112 10.35 9.72 -9.96
CA LYS A 112 10.20 10.95 -9.17
C LYS A 112 9.35 11.98 -9.92
N GLU A 113 9.56 12.10 -11.23
CA GLU A 113 8.85 13.02 -12.11
C GLU A 113 7.36 12.71 -12.17
N GLU A 114 6.98 11.49 -12.55
CA GLU A 114 5.58 11.05 -12.64
C GLU A 114 4.85 11.23 -11.32
N SER A 115 5.52 10.84 -10.23
CA SER A 115 4.98 10.99 -8.89
C SER A 115 4.77 12.47 -8.54
N ASN A 116 5.75 13.34 -8.80
CA ASN A 116 5.64 14.76 -8.48
C ASN A 116 4.54 15.46 -9.30
N ASN A 117 4.45 15.16 -10.60
CA ASN A 117 3.39 15.66 -11.49
C ASN A 117 2.00 15.23 -11.02
N TRP A 118 1.85 14.01 -10.51
CA TRP A 118 0.58 13.58 -9.94
C TRP A 118 0.23 14.38 -8.68
N TYR A 119 1.15 14.54 -7.72
CA TYR A 119 0.88 15.28 -6.49
C TYR A 119 0.59 16.77 -6.73
N SER A 120 1.21 17.41 -7.74
CA SER A 120 0.91 18.82 -8.05
C SER A 120 -0.51 19.01 -8.59
N LYS A 121 -1.08 17.99 -9.24
CA LYS A 121 -2.45 18.00 -9.78
C LYS A 121 -3.52 17.46 -8.82
N ASN A 122 -3.12 16.96 -7.64
CA ASN A 122 -4.00 16.34 -6.65
C ASN A 122 -3.76 16.94 -5.25
N PRO A 123 -3.98 18.26 -5.05
CA PRO A 123 -3.69 18.97 -3.79
C PRO A 123 -4.59 18.53 -2.61
N GLU A 124 -5.73 17.91 -2.90
CA GLU A 124 -6.62 17.27 -1.93
C GLU A 124 -6.09 15.94 -1.39
N THR A 125 -4.97 15.43 -1.94
CA THR A 125 -4.26 14.26 -1.42
C THR A 125 -3.12 14.68 -0.49
N LYS A 126 -2.89 13.95 0.60
CA LYS A 126 -1.85 14.24 1.59
C LYS A 126 -0.47 14.40 0.95
N PRO A 127 0.14 15.60 0.98
CA PRO A 127 1.42 15.81 0.34
C PRO A 127 2.55 14.94 0.91
N LYS A 128 3.60 14.76 0.11
CA LYS A 128 4.83 14.08 0.54
C LYS A 128 5.45 14.84 1.72
N GLY A 129 5.92 14.12 2.74
CA GLY A 129 6.55 14.71 3.93
C GLY A 129 5.59 15.26 4.99
N VAL A 130 4.31 15.49 4.66
CA VAL A 130 3.30 15.94 5.62
C VAL A 130 2.79 14.76 6.47
N LYS A 131 2.68 14.98 7.79
CA LYS A 131 2.14 14.00 8.76
C LYS A 131 0.64 13.80 8.51
N ILE A 132 0.17 12.56 8.64
CA ILE A 132 -1.25 12.20 8.50
C ILE A 132 -2.12 13.03 9.44
N SER A 133 -1.75 13.10 10.72
CA SER A 133 -2.51 13.86 11.72
C SER A 133 -2.62 15.36 11.42
N ALA A 134 -1.59 15.96 10.83
CA ALA A 134 -1.64 17.38 10.44
C ALA A 134 -2.58 17.58 9.24
N PHE A 135 -2.46 16.71 8.23
CA PHE A 135 -3.29 16.79 7.02
C PHE A 135 -4.77 16.49 7.29
N CYS A 136 -5.08 15.49 8.11
CA CYS A 136 -6.45 15.09 8.36
C CYS A 136 -7.20 16.04 9.31
N LYS A 137 -6.49 16.71 10.23
CA LYS A 137 -7.07 17.77 11.06
C LYS A 137 -7.42 19.02 10.25
N ASP A 138 -6.60 19.35 9.26
CA ASP A 138 -6.87 20.47 8.37
C ASP A 138 -8.20 20.25 7.62
N LYS A 139 -9.00 21.32 7.48
CA LYS A 139 -10.31 21.31 6.82
C LYS A 139 -11.31 20.25 7.31
N ASN A 140 -11.20 19.82 8.57
CA ASN A 140 -12.09 18.82 9.17
C ASN A 140 -12.22 17.52 8.34
N ARG A 141 -11.14 17.07 7.69
CA ARG A 141 -11.18 15.88 6.82
C ARG A 141 -11.49 14.59 7.58
N GLU A 142 -11.23 14.56 8.89
CA GLU A 142 -11.64 13.44 9.75
C GLU A 142 -13.15 13.19 9.77
N GLY A 143 -13.96 14.21 9.47
CA GLY A 143 -15.42 14.13 9.35
C GLY A 143 -15.91 13.15 8.29
N GLY A 144 -15.06 12.76 7.34
CA GLY A 144 -15.49 12.01 6.15
C GLY A 144 -16.29 12.89 5.19
N LYS A 145 -16.92 12.28 4.18
CA LYS A 145 -17.84 12.99 3.28
C LYS A 145 -19.14 13.37 4.00
N GLU A 146 -19.46 12.60 5.02
CA GLU A 146 -20.64 12.72 5.87
C GLU A 146 -20.52 13.86 6.90
N GLY A 147 -19.28 14.27 7.24
CA GLY A 147 -19.00 15.35 8.18
C GLY A 147 -19.17 14.98 9.66
N THR A 148 -19.52 13.72 9.97
CA THR A 148 -19.89 13.29 11.33
C THR A 148 -18.84 12.42 12.02
N CYS A 149 -17.84 11.93 11.29
CA CYS A 149 -16.85 10.99 11.83
C CYS A 149 -15.64 11.66 12.47
N LYS A 150 -14.82 10.89 13.18
CA LYS A 150 -13.64 11.39 13.91
C LYS A 150 -12.31 10.91 13.34
N HIS A 151 -12.33 9.84 12.55
CA HIS A 151 -11.13 9.14 12.10
C HIS A 151 -11.18 8.72 10.61
N ALA A 152 -12.12 9.25 9.82
CA ALA A 152 -12.32 8.84 8.43
C ALA A 152 -11.05 9.04 7.57
N CYS A 153 -10.42 10.21 7.68
CA CYS A 153 -9.21 10.53 6.91
C CYS A 153 -8.00 9.75 7.43
N SER A 154 -7.79 9.73 8.75
CA SER A 154 -6.61 9.10 9.32
C SER A 154 -6.58 7.60 9.05
N MET A 155 -7.70 6.89 9.20
CA MET A 155 -7.73 5.44 8.98
C MET A 155 -7.51 5.06 7.52
N TYR A 156 -7.99 5.87 6.57
CA TYR A 156 -7.63 5.73 5.16
C TYR A 156 -6.11 5.84 4.97
N TYR A 157 -5.48 6.89 5.51
CA TYR A 157 -4.04 7.08 5.31
C TYR A 157 -3.16 6.08 6.08
N TYR A 158 -3.64 5.50 7.18
CA TYR A 158 -2.96 4.39 7.86
C TYR A 158 -3.20 3.02 7.21
N ARG A 159 -4.07 2.98 6.18
CA ARG A 159 -4.49 1.79 5.43
C ARG A 159 -5.15 0.74 6.30
N LEU A 160 -6.06 1.20 7.15
CA LEU A 160 -6.97 0.36 7.92
C LEU A 160 -8.33 0.25 7.24
N VAL A 161 -8.72 1.32 6.51
CA VAL A 161 -9.85 1.32 5.57
C VAL A 161 -9.39 1.82 4.21
N ASP A 162 -10.11 1.46 3.14
CA ASP A 162 -9.88 1.94 1.78
C ASP A 162 -10.78 3.12 1.40
N GLU A 163 -10.71 3.57 0.15
CA GLU A 163 -11.50 4.68 -0.40
C GLU A 163 -13.02 4.44 -0.39
N ASP A 164 -13.46 3.20 -0.32
CA ASP A 164 -14.87 2.80 -0.26
C ASP A 164 -15.35 2.61 1.20
N ASN A 165 -14.52 3.00 2.16
CA ASN A 165 -14.68 2.74 3.60
C ASN A 165 -14.79 1.24 3.93
N LEU A 166 -14.13 0.38 3.16
CA LEU A 166 -14.04 -1.04 3.47
C LEU A 166 -12.75 -1.32 4.23
N VAL A 167 -12.80 -2.30 5.13
CA VAL A 167 -11.66 -2.71 5.94
C VAL A 167 -10.58 -3.35 5.08
N ILE A 168 -9.31 -2.96 5.29
CA ILE A 168 -8.16 -3.56 4.61
C ILE A 168 -7.69 -4.80 5.41
N PRO A 169 -7.88 -6.04 4.90
CA PRO A 169 -7.73 -7.25 5.71
C PRO A 169 -6.28 -7.69 5.91
N PHE A 170 -5.33 -7.14 5.16
CA PHE A 170 -3.92 -7.57 5.15
C PHE A 170 -2.97 -6.59 5.87
N ARG A 171 -3.47 -5.50 6.45
CA ARG A 171 -2.64 -4.47 7.09
C ARG A 171 -2.12 -4.90 8.46
N LYS A 172 -0.83 -5.19 8.59
CA LYS A 172 -0.23 -5.53 9.91
C LYS A 172 0.10 -4.28 10.74
N LEU A 173 -0.24 -4.26 12.04
CA LEU A 173 0.15 -3.18 12.95
C LEU A 173 1.14 -3.69 14.01
N PRO A 174 2.39 -3.19 14.03
CA PRO A 174 3.33 -3.54 15.10
C PRO A 174 2.75 -3.18 16.46
N GLY A 175 2.77 -4.12 17.42
CA GLY A 175 2.23 -3.89 18.76
C GLY A 175 0.75 -4.23 18.92
N ILE A 176 0.04 -4.61 17.85
CA ILE A 176 -1.29 -5.21 17.90
C ILE A 176 -1.18 -6.66 17.42
N SER A 177 -1.84 -7.59 18.11
CA SER A 177 -1.83 -9.00 17.71
C SER A 177 -2.72 -9.22 16.48
N GLU A 178 -2.45 -10.27 15.68
CA GLU A 178 -3.35 -10.61 14.56
C GLU A 178 -4.76 -11.00 15.02
N PRO A 179 -4.98 -11.69 16.16
CA PRO A 179 -6.31 -11.88 16.73
C PRO A 179 -7.06 -10.56 16.99
N ASP A 180 -6.44 -9.59 17.68
CA ASP A 180 -7.08 -8.28 17.96
C ASP A 180 -7.37 -7.52 16.65
N LEU A 181 -6.42 -7.56 15.70
CA LEU A 181 -6.64 -6.98 14.37
C LEU A 181 -7.85 -7.63 13.69
N LYS A 182 -7.96 -8.96 13.74
CA LYS A 182 -9.07 -9.67 13.11
C LYS A 182 -10.40 -9.30 13.77
N GLU A 183 -10.46 -9.29 15.09
CA GLU A 183 -11.67 -8.90 15.83
C GLU A 183 -12.12 -7.48 15.49
N CYS A 184 -11.21 -6.51 15.53
CA CYS A 184 -11.54 -5.12 15.21
C CYS A 184 -11.93 -4.92 13.74
N ARG A 185 -11.34 -5.69 12.82
CA ARG A 185 -11.76 -5.69 11.42
C ARG A 185 -13.17 -6.23 11.26
N ASP A 186 -13.48 -7.36 11.89
CA ASP A 186 -14.79 -7.99 11.81
C ASP A 186 -15.87 -7.06 12.39
N ALA A 187 -15.61 -6.41 13.53
CA ALA A 187 -16.49 -5.41 14.12
C ALA A 187 -16.71 -4.18 13.22
N ALA A 188 -15.63 -3.63 12.66
CA ALA A 188 -15.70 -2.49 11.75
C ALA A 188 -16.45 -2.81 10.44
N SER A 189 -16.31 -4.04 9.92
CA SER A 189 -16.99 -4.49 8.71
C SER A 189 -18.52 -4.56 8.83
N THR A 190 -19.09 -4.51 10.03
CA THR A 190 -20.56 -4.42 10.20
C THR A 190 -21.08 -2.98 10.12
N LYS A 191 -20.21 -1.98 10.03
CA LYS A 191 -20.59 -0.57 9.90
C LYS A 191 -20.63 -0.16 8.42
N THR A 192 -21.08 1.07 8.18
CA THR A 192 -21.23 1.65 6.84
C THR A 192 -20.66 3.05 6.78
N GLY A 193 -20.13 3.44 5.63
CA GLY A 193 -19.57 4.78 5.41
C GLY A 193 -18.40 5.06 6.35
N CYS A 194 -18.19 6.34 6.69
CA CYS A 194 -17.04 6.73 7.52
C CYS A 194 -17.03 6.11 8.94
N LYS A 195 -18.15 5.56 9.42
CA LYS A 195 -18.24 4.89 10.73
C LYS A 195 -17.39 3.62 10.82
N VAL A 196 -17.05 3.00 9.69
CA VAL A 196 -16.10 1.87 9.65
C VAL A 196 -14.74 2.31 10.17
N ALA A 197 -14.30 3.53 9.85
CA ALA A 197 -13.04 4.09 10.31
C ALA A 197 -13.06 4.42 11.81
N ASP A 198 -14.17 4.96 12.32
CA ASP A 198 -14.30 5.27 13.75
C ASP A 198 -14.31 3.97 14.57
N GLU A 199 -15.08 2.97 14.15
CA GLU A 199 -15.14 1.67 14.83
C GLU A 199 -13.79 0.96 14.88
N ILE A 200 -13.05 0.91 13.76
CA ILE A 200 -11.73 0.26 13.76
C ILE A 200 -10.72 1.03 14.62
N TYR A 201 -10.81 2.37 14.68
CA TYR A 201 -9.96 3.17 15.55
C TYR A 201 -10.25 2.87 17.02
N GLU A 202 -11.52 2.96 17.43
CA GLU A 202 -11.95 2.77 18.82
C GLU A 202 -11.64 1.35 19.30
N CYS A 203 -11.92 0.33 18.49
CA CYS A 203 -11.60 -1.05 18.83
C CYS A 203 -10.09 -1.26 19.04
N LEU A 204 -9.24 -0.74 18.16
CA LEU A 204 -7.78 -0.92 18.27
C LEU A 204 -7.18 -0.13 19.45
N ASP A 205 -7.69 1.08 19.73
CA ASP A 205 -7.26 1.85 20.89
C ASP A 205 -7.69 1.17 22.20
N ASN A 206 -8.85 0.53 22.23
CA ASN A 206 -9.31 -0.25 23.39
C ASN A 206 -8.52 -1.54 23.59
N ALA A 207 -8.20 -2.27 22.52
CA ALA A 207 -7.43 -3.51 22.59
C ALA A 207 -6.00 -3.28 23.11
N ASN A 208 -5.31 -2.26 22.60
CA ASN A 208 -3.99 -1.85 23.11
C ASN A 208 -3.66 -0.40 22.71
N SER A 209 -4.13 0.56 23.51
CA SER A 209 -3.97 1.99 23.22
C SER A 209 -2.51 2.40 22.98
N LYS A 210 -1.60 1.94 23.83
CA LYS A 210 -0.18 2.27 23.71
C LYS A 210 0.41 1.68 22.42
N GLY A 211 0.22 0.38 22.19
CA GLY A 211 0.72 -0.32 21.01
C GLY A 211 0.16 0.29 19.72
N PHE A 212 -1.14 0.57 19.69
CA PHE A 212 -1.80 1.22 18.55
C PHE A 212 -1.22 2.60 18.27
N ARG A 213 -1.23 3.49 19.26
CA ARG A 213 -0.74 4.87 19.10
C ARG A 213 0.75 4.92 18.71
N ASP A 214 1.56 4.00 19.22
CA ASP A 214 2.97 3.88 18.83
C ASP A 214 3.13 3.39 17.39
N ALA A 215 2.28 2.45 16.93
CA ALA A 215 2.22 2.03 15.54
C ALA A 215 1.86 3.18 14.59
N LEU A 216 0.97 4.09 15.02
CA LEU A 216 0.59 5.29 14.24
C LEU A 216 1.71 6.34 14.18
N LYS A 217 2.49 6.51 15.26
CA LYS A 217 3.61 7.46 15.34
C LYS A 217 4.84 7.01 14.55
N ASN A 218 5.13 5.71 14.60
CA ASN A 218 6.36 5.11 14.05
C ASN A 218 6.05 4.06 12.98
N PRO A 219 5.64 4.47 11.77
CA PRO A 219 5.71 3.59 10.62
C PRO A 219 7.18 3.50 10.20
N LYS A 220 8.00 2.69 10.91
CA LYS A 220 9.47 2.53 10.79
C LYS A 220 10.05 3.28 9.58
N ARG A 221 10.59 4.49 9.78
CA ARG A 221 11.39 5.17 8.74
C ARG A 221 12.72 4.42 8.66
N PRO A 222 13.17 3.94 7.48
CA PRO A 222 14.60 3.89 7.24
C PRO A 222 15.10 5.33 7.34
N LEU A 223 16.03 5.59 8.25
CA LEU A 223 16.86 6.80 8.26
C LEU A 223 17.67 6.82 6.96
N MET A 224 17.09 7.32 5.86
CA MET A 224 17.91 7.80 4.75
C MET A 224 18.01 9.31 4.88
N ARG A 225 19.22 9.74 5.27
CA ARG A 225 19.67 11.13 5.25
C ARG A 225 19.26 11.76 3.92
N ARG A 226 18.72 12.98 3.98
CA ARG A 226 18.60 13.86 2.82
C ARG A 226 20.00 14.09 2.27
N ASN A 227 20.34 13.47 1.15
CA ASN A 227 21.40 14.02 0.31
C ASN A 227 20.75 15.11 -0.53
N ASN A 228 20.82 16.34 -0.03
CA ASN A 228 20.73 17.53 -0.87
C ASN A 228 22.05 17.61 -1.65
N LYS A 229 22.01 17.28 -2.92
CA LYS A 229 22.80 17.91 -3.98
C LYS A 229 21.89 18.03 -5.20
#